data_AF-A0A7G9RGR7-F1
#
_entry.id   AF-A0A7G9RGR7-F1
#
_cell.length_a   1.000
_cell.length_b   1.000
_cell.length_c   1.000
_cell.angle_alpha   90.00
_cell.angle_beta   90.00
_cell.angle_gamma   90.00
#
_symmetry.space_group_name_H-M   'P 1'
#
loop_
_entity.id
_entity.type
_entity.pdbx_description
1 polymer ?
#
loop_
_entity_poly.entity_id
_entity_poly.type
_entity_poly.pdbx_seq_one_letter_code
_entity_poly.pdbx_strand_id
1 'polypeptide(L)'
;MDSRLREAADRFDHAVTTARRDAAVQVVEELLDSGVEAMTVMTDVIAAAQRHVGARWQRGEWSVAQEHAATSVSVAALEAVARKAATGAPHRGHVVVACAEHEWHAMPASIVAAGLRAEGWEVTLLGASTPTARLSRYLRDLGPDVTAVSCSVAAGLPTSRAFIEASTSAGIPVLAGGAAFGTDDRRATALGATAWAADVRSAVETVASLPMVVHEAAPLPAEITLEQVALRHAGHALVDAVAFRWQNRHEALGPVADEDEADLLHETVEQVYHAVVGALITGDGRLVAETAAWVESVLAVRGMPSSAVRDLGRSMAAELDDFPLAASMWQRHWPSAGVGSCPS
;
A
#
# COMPACT_ATOMS: atom_id res chain seq x y z
N MET A 1 -23.31 12.79 -5.81
CA MET A 1 -22.32 13.07 -6.86
C MET A 1 -23.04 13.66 -8.06
N ASP A 2 -22.67 14.88 -8.45
CA ASP A 2 -23.18 15.58 -9.64
C ASP A 2 -23.09 14.65 -10.87
N SER A 3 -24.13 14.60 -11.72
CA SER A 3 -24.13 13.74 -12.92
C SER A 3 -22.95 14.07 -13.83
N ARG A 4 -22.52 15.34 -13.86
CA ARG A 4 -21.37 15.80 -14.67
C ARG A 4 -20.04 15.25 -14.15
N LEU A 5 -19.86 15.20 -12.83
CA LEU A 5 -18.65 14.64 -12.22
C LEU A 5 -18.53 13.14 -12.50
N ARG A 6 -19.67 12.41 -12.44
CA ARG A 6 -19.70 10.98 -12.78
C ARG A 6 -19.33 10.75 -14.25
N GLU A 7 -19.94 11.50 -15.17
CA GLU A 7 -19.63 11.39 -16.61
C GLU A 7 -18.15 11.70 -16.90
N ALA A 8 -17.59 12.72 -16.24
CA ALA A 8 -16.16 13.02 -16.37
C ALA A 8 -15.27 11.91 -15.79
N ALA A 9 -15.64 11.34 -14.64
CA ALA A 9 -14.92 10.20 -14.06
C ALA A 9 -14.92 8.99 -15.00
N ASP A 10 -16.05 8.69 -15.65
CA ASP A 10 -16.15 7.61 -16.64
C ASP A 10 -15.27 7.89 -17.88
N ARG A 11 -15.27 9.13 -18.39
CA ARG A 11 -14.36 9.57 -19.47
C ARG A 11 -12.89 9.43 -19.07
N PHE A 12 -12.56 9.80 -17.83
CA PHE A 12 -11.20 9.68 -17.30
C PHE A 12 -10.78 8.21 -17.18
N ASP A 13 -11.62 7.35 -16.60
CA ASP A 13 -11.38 5.91 -16.49
C ASP A 13 -11.16 5.26 -17.86
N HIS A 14 -11.98 5.64 -18.85
CA HIS A 14 -11.79 5.22 -20.24
C HIS A 14 -10.43 5.66 -20.81
N ALA A 15 -10.03 6.92 -20.58
CA ALA A 15 -8.74 7.43 -21.05
C ALA A 15 -7.56 6.71 -20.38
N VAL A 16 -7.64 6.46 -19.07
CA VAL A 16 -6.65 5.68 -18.30
C VAL A 16 -6.53 4.25 -18.84
N THR A 17 -7.66 3.57 -19.01
CA THR A 17 -7.70 2.16 -19.45
C THR A 17 -7.35 1.94 -20.92
N THR A 18 -7.34 3.00 -21.72
CA THR A 18 -6.91 2.98 -23.13
C THR A 18 -5.60 3.74 -23.37
N ALA A 19 -4.86 4.06 -22.29
CA ALA A 19 -3.56 4.75 -22.30
C ALA A 19 -3.56 6.09 -23.06
N ARG A 20 -4.65 6.87 -22.98
CA ARG A 20 -4.80 8.17 -23.65
C ARG A 20 -4.46 9.33 -22.74
N ARG A 21 -3.16 9.62 -22.63
CA ARG A 21 -2.60 10.70 -21.80
C ARG A 21 -3.31 12.04 -21.98
N ASP A 22 -3.36 12.55 -23.22
CA ASP A 22 -3.87 13.91 -23.47
C ASP A 22 -5.38 14.01 -23.19
N ALA A 23 -6.14 12.94 -23.44
CA ALA A 23 -7.57 12.89 -23.12
C ALA A 23 -7.82 12.92 -21.60
N ALA A 24 -7.00 12.21 -20.81
CA ALA A 24 -7.11 12.23 -19.35
C ALA A 24 -6.77 13.60 -18.76
N VAL A 25 -5.71 14.25 -19.29
CA VAL A 25 -5.33 15.63 -18.90
C VAL A 25 -6.45 16.61 -19.23
N GLN A 26 -7.01 16.53 -20.44
CA GLN A 26 -8.11 17.39 -20.85
C GLN A 26 -9.33 17.24 -19.91
N VAL A 27 -9.70 16.02 -19.51
CA VAL A 27 -10.82 15.79 -18.60
C VAL A 27 -10.62 16.48 -17.25
N VAL A 28 -9.42 16.38 -16.65
CA VAL A 28 -9.16 17.02 -15.35
C VAL A 28 -9.08 18.54 -15.47
N GLU A 29 -8.55 19.07 -16.58
CA GLU A 29 -8.52 20.51 -16.83
C GLU A 29 -9.93 21.09 -16.99
N GLU A 30 -10.80 20.43 -17.76
CA GLU A 30 -12.22 20.77 -17.93
C GLU A 30 -12.95 20.81 -16.58
N LEU A 31 -12.73 19.82 -15.72
CA LEU A 31 -13.30 19.79 -14.38
C LEU A 31 -12.86 21.01 -13.55
N LEU A 32 -11.57 21.32 -13.54
CA LEU A 32 -11.03 22.46 -12.82
C LEU A 32 -11.52 23.80 -13.40
N ASP A 33 -11.62 23.94 -14.73
CA ASP A 33 -12.17 25.14 -15.38
C ASP A 33 -13.65 25.35 -15.07
N SER A 34 -14.40 24.27 -14.87
CA SER A 34 -15.80 24.32 -14.45
C SER A 34 -15.99 24.63 -12.95
N GLY A 35 -14.90 24.79 -12.20
CA GLY A 35 -14.92 25.14 -10.78
C GLY A 35 -14.99 23.94 -9.82
N VAL A 36 -14.74 22.72 -10.30
CA VAL A 36 -14.62 21.55 -9.42
C VAL A 36 -13.34 21.69 -8.59
N GLU A 37 -13.48 21.42 -7.29
CA GLU A 37 -12.41 21.54 -6.30
C GLU A 37 -11.29 20.52 -6.58
N ALA A 38 -10.02 20.95 -6.50
CA ALA A 38 -8.88 20.13 -6.90
C ALA A 38 -8.76 18.83 -6.10
N MET A 39 -9.04 18.86 -4.78
CA MET A 39 -9.05 17.65 -3.96
C MET A 39 -10.11 16.67 -4.45
N THR A 40 -11.30 17.16 -4.82
CA THR A 40 -12.36 16.32 -5.40
C THR A 40 -11.90 15.65 -6.69
N VAL A 41 -11.19 16.35 -7.58
CA VAL A 41 -10.62 15.72 -8.80
C VAL A 41 -9.59 14.64 -8.44
N MET A 42 -8.72 14.91 -7.46
CA MET A 42 -7.72 13.94 -7.01
C MET A 42 -8.34 12.69 -6.38
N THR A 43 -9.37 12.83 -5.54
CA THR A 43 -9.98 11.70 -4.80
C THR A 43 -11.01 10.94 -5.63
N ASP A 44 -11.91 11.64 -6.30
CA ASP A 44 -13.12 11.03 -6.86
C ASP A 44 -12.95 10.66 -8.34
N VAL A 45 -11.89 11.18 -8.99
CA VAL A 45 -11.57 10.87 -10.40
C VAL A 45 -10.26 10.11 -10.49
N ILE A 46 -9.14 10.72 -10.07
CA ILE A 46 -7.81 10.13 -10.26
C ILE A 46 -7.60 8.90 -9.36
N ALA A 47 -7.78 9.05 -8.04
CA ALA A 47 -7.61 7.94 -7.09
C ALA A 47 -8.66 6.83 -7.32
N ALA A 48 -9.87 7.19 -7.74
CA ALA A 48 -10.92 6.23 -8.10
C ALA A 48 -10.52 5.35 -9.30
N ALA A 49 -10.04 5.96 -10.39
CA ALA A 49 -9.55 5.20 -11.55
C ALA A 49 -8.35 4.31 -11.17
N GLN A 50 -7.43 4.80 -10.34
CA GLN A 50 -6.29 4.02 -9.86
C GLN A 50 -6.72 2.80 -9.01
N ARG A 51 -7.78 2.90 -8.21
CA ARG A 51 -8.37 1.74 -7.53
C ARG A 51 -8.93 0.72 -8.52
N HIS A 52 -9.56 1.16 -9.62
CA HIS A 52 -10.02 0.24 -10.67
C HIS A 52 -8.84 -0.45 -11.39
N VAL A 53 -7.79 0.30 -11.74
CA VAL A 53 -6.55 -0.24 -12.34
C VAL A 53 -5.94 -1.30 -11.43
N GLY A 54 -5.73 -0.97 -10.14
CA GLY A 54 -5.19 -1.90 -9.16
C GLY A 54 -6.05 -3.15 -9.00
N ALA A 55 -7.38 -3.01 -8.98
CA ALA A 55 -8.28 -4.16 -8.87
C ALA A 55 -8.21 -5.09 -10.10
N ARG A 56 -8.06 -4.55 -11.33
CA ARG A 56 -7.88 -5.37 -12.54
C ARG A 56 -6.53 -6.09 -12.56
N TRP A 57 -5.47 -5.38 -12.19
CA TRP A 57 -4.14 -5.96 -12.05
C TRP A 57 -4.12 -7.08 -11.00
N GLN A 58 -4.67 -6.83 -9.81
CA GLN A 58 -4.76 -7.84 -8.73
C GLN A 58 -5.52 -9.09 -9.13
N ARG A 59 -6.57 -8.98 -9.96
CA ARG A 59 -7.31 -10.14 -10.47
C ARG A 59 -6.57 -10.90 -11.58
N GLY A 60 -5.46 -10.37 -12.08
CA GLY A 60 -4.74 -10.90 -13.24
C GLY A 60 -5.42 -10.63 -14.57
N GLU A 61 -6.39 -9.70 -14.61
CA GLU A 61 -7.03 -9.27 -15.86
C GLU A 61 -6.09 -8.38 -16.67
N TRP A 62 -5.20 -7.67 -15.99
CA TRP A 62 -4.20 -6.77 -16.56
C TRP A 62 -2.79 -7.21 -16.19
N SER A 63 -1.87 -7.13 -17.14
CA SER A 63 -0.44 -7.29 -16.90
C SER A 63 0.16 -6.08 -16.19
N VAL A 64 1.36 -6.24 -15.63
CA VAL A 64 2.15 -5.14 -15.06
C VAL A 64 2.36 -4.02 -16.09
N ALA A 65 2.59 -4.36 -17.36
CA ALA A 65 2.76 -3.36 -18.42
C ALA A 65 1.49 -2.52 -18.66
N GLN A 66 0.31 -3.14 -18.57
CA GLN A 66 -0.98 -2.43 -18.69
C GLN A 66 -1.24 -1.52 -17.49
N GLU A 67 -0.93 -1.99 -16.28
CA GLU A 67 -0.98 -1.19 -15.05
C GLU A 67 -0.08 0.03 -15.17
N HIS A 68 1.20 -0.15 -15.53
CA HIS A 68 2.15 0.94 -15.67
C HIS A 68 1.73 1.98 -16.71
N ALA A 69 1.21 1.53 -17.86
CA ALA A 69 0.70 2.42 -18.89
C ALA A 69 -0.46 3.29 -18.36
N ALA A 70 -1.42 2.67 -17.66
CA ALA A 70 -2.56 3.37 -17.07
C ALA A 70 -2.14 4.34 -15.94
N THR A 71 -1.21 3.93 -15.09
CA THR A 71 -0.66 4.76 -14.01
C THR A 71 0.12 5.94 -14.54
N SER A 72 0.87 5.78 -15.64
CA SER A 72 1.56 6.92 -16.30
C SER A 72 0.59 8.00 -16.79
N VAL A 73 -0.59 7.61 -17.29
CA VAL A 73 -1.66 8.55 -17.68
C VAL A 73 -2.19 9.30 -16.46
N SER A 74 -2.41 8.58 -15.36
CA SER A 74 -2.91 9.16 -14.11
C SER A 74 -1.91 10.14 -13.48
N VAL A 75 -0.61 9.83 -13.56
CA VAL A 75 0.48 10.74 -13.15
C VAL A 75 0.43 12.04 -13.94
N ALA A 76 0.33 11.97 -15.27
CA ALA A 76 0.25 13.17 -16.12
C ALA A 76 -0.97 14.05 -15.79
N ALA A 77 -2.12 13.43 -15.51
CA ALA A 77 -3.32 14.15 -15.07
C ALA A 77 -3.14 14.79 -13.69
N LEU A 78 -2.54 14.07 -12.73
CA LEU A 78 -2.24 14.60 -11.40
C LEU A 78 -1.30 15.81 -11.46
N GLU A 79 -0.28 15.78 -12.31
CA GLU A 79 0.60 16.93 -12.53
C GLU A 79 -0.17 18.15 -13.06
N ALA A 80 -1.15 17.96 -13.95
CA ALA A 80 -2.00 19.04 -14.44
C ALA A 80 -2.86 19.64 -13.32
N VAL A 81 -3.46 18.79 -12.48
CA VAL A 81 -4.20 19.23 -11.29
C VAL A 81 -3.28 20.00 -10.33
N ALA A 82 -2.12 19.45 -10.01
CA ALA A 82 -1.17 20.04 -9.06
C ALA A 82 -0.68 21.42 -9.51
N ARG A 83 -0.36 21.60 -10.81
CA ARG A 83 0.05 22.90 -11.36
C ARG A 83 -1.02 23.97 -11.24
N LYS A 84 -2.30 23.60 -11.36
CA LYS A 84 -3.42 24.53 -11.30
C LYS A 84 -3.87 24.82 -9.86
N ALA A 85 -3.74 23.83 -8.97
CA ALA A 85 -4.12 23.95 -7.56
C ALA A 85 -3.10 24.73 -6.72
N ALA A 86 -1.80 24.61 -7.02
CA ALA A 86 -0.75 25.33 -6.30
C ALA A 86 -0.74 26.82 -6.70
N THR A 87 -1.53 27.63 -5.98
CA THR A 87 -1.57 29.09 -6.17
C THR A 87 -0.84 29.80 -5.04
N GLY A 88 0.11 30.68 -5.40
CA GLY A 88 0.89 31.47 -4.44
C GLY A 88 2.09 30.73 -3.82
N ALA A 89 2.79 31.43 -2.94
CA ALA A 89 3.91 30.85 -2.19
C ALA A 89 3.39 29.98 -1.02
N PRO A 90 4.13 28.92 -0.63
CA PRO A 90 3.85 28.20 0.60
C PRO A 90 3.80 29.16 1.80
N HIS A 91 2.86 28.92 2.71
CA HIS A 91 2.62 29.80 3.87
C HIS A 91 2.30 29.03 5.15
N ARG A 92 2.31 27.69 5.11
CA ARG A 92 2.21 26.82 6.28
C ARG A 92 3.62 26.36 6.68
N GLY A 93 3.82 25.05 6.88
CA GLY A 93 5.12 24.45 7.14
C GLY A 93 5.64 23.63 5.96
N HIS A 94 6.61 22.79 6.25
CA HIS A 94 7.28 21.89 5.32
C HIS A 94 7.01 20.42 5.65
N VAL A 95 6.53 19.67 4.65
CA VAL A 95 6.29 18.23 4.77
C VAL A 95 7.20 17.45 3.82
N VAL A 96 7.86 16.43 4.33
CA VAL A 96 8.51 15.40 3.50
C VAL A 96 7.55 14.25 3.29
N VAL A 97 7.24 13.91 2.03
CA VAL A 97 6.39 12.77 1.67
C VAL A 97 7.25 11.71 0.97
N ALA A 98 7.11 10.45 1.37
CA ALA A 98 7.88 9.35 0.78
C ALA A 98 7.09 8.04 0.78
N CYS A 99 7.47 7.14 -0.12
CA CYS A 99 7.18 5.73 0.04
C CYS A 99 8.32 5.07 0.81
N ALA A 100 7.99 4.12 1.68
CA ALA A 100 8.98 3.33 2.40
C ALA A 100 9.93 2.60 1.43
N GLU A 101 11.07 2.15 1.93
CA GLU A 101 12.01 1.34 1.14
C GLU A 101 11.31 0.08 0.59
N HIS A 102 11.58 -0.27 -0.68
CA HIS A 102 10.90 -1.35 -1.43
C HIS A 102 9.40 -1.13 -1.70
N GLU A 103 8.85 0.05 -1.40
CA GLU A 103 7.49 0.43 -1.80
C GLU A 103 7.50 1.26 -3.08
N TRP A 104 7.03 0.68 -4.18
CA TRP A 104 7.08 1.29 -5.52
C TRP A 104 5.81 2.05 -5.90
N HIS A 105 4.72 1.91 -5.13
CA HIS A 105 3.44 2.53 -5.43
C HIS A 105 3.45 4.02 -5.03
N ALA A 106 4.08 4.87 -5.85
CA ALA A 106 4.26 6.30 -5.57
C ALA A 106 3.01 7.17 -5.83
N MET A 107 1.98 6.63 -6.48
CA MET A 107 0.80 7.41 -6.86
C MET A 107 0.02 7.95 -5.62
N PRO A 108 -0.29 7.16 -4.58
CA PRO A 108 -0.90 7.69 -3.35
C PRO A 108 -0.06 8.78 -2.67
N ALA A 109 1.27 8.58 -2.56
CA ALA A 109 2.18 9.59 -2.01
C ALA A 109 2.16 10.89 -2.83
N SER A 110 2.08 10.78 -4.16
CA SER A 110 2.03 11.93 -5.07
C SER A 110 0.71 12.70 -4.94
N ILE A 111 -0.41 12.00 -4.74
CA ILE A 111 -1.72 12.61 -4.46
C ILE A 111 -1.68 13.36 -3.13
N VAL A 112 -1.13 12.74 -2.07
CA VAL A 112 -0.95 13.41 -0.77
C VAL A 112 -0.08 14.65 -0.89
N ALA A 113 1.04 14.57 -1.63
CA ALA A 113 1.90 15.71 -1.86
C ALA A 113 1.20 16.83 -2.64
N ALA A 114 0.38 16.51 -3.63
CA ALA A 114 -0.40 17.49 -4.39
C ALA A 114 -1.49 18.15 -3.51
N GLY A 115 -2.18 17.36 -2.68
CA GLY A 115 -3.17 17.86 -1.72
C GLY A 115 -2.59 18.81 -0.68
N LEU A 116 -1.45 18.44 -0.09
CA LEU A 116 -0.72 19.31 0.86
C LEU A 116 -0.27 20.62 0.20
N ARG A 117 0.24 20.58 -1.04
CA ARG A 117 0.62 21.80 -1.79
C ARG A 117 -0.58 22.69 -2.09
N ALA A 118 -1.72 22.11 -2.48
CA ALA A 118 -2.95 22.86 -2.71
C ALA A 118 -3.42 23.62 -1.45
N GLU A 119 -3.05 23.10 -0.29
CA GLU A 119 -3.38 23.66 1.03
C GLU A 119 -2.29 24.57 1.60
N GLY A 120 -1.26 24.88 0.82
CA GLY A 120 -0.24 25.88 1.16
C GLY A 120 0.97 25.35 1.94
N TRP A 121 1.14 24.03 2.02
CA TRP A 121 2.36 23.41 2.55
C TRP A 121 3.48 23.43 1.51
N GLU A 122 4.71 23.66 1.97
CA GLU A 122 5.89 23.28 1.21
C GLU A 122 6.01 21.75 1.27
N VAL A 123 6.28 21.10 0.13
CA VAL A 123 6.36 19.63 0.08
C VAL A 123 7.56 19.14 -0.69
N THR A 124 8.43 18.41 0.00
CA THR A 124 9.50 17.61 -0.61
C THR A 124 8.99 16.18 -0.80
N LEU A 125 8.76 15.77 -2.04
CA LEU A 125 8.39 14.39 -2.38
C LEU A 125 9.66 13.61 -2.71
N LEU A 126 10.00 12.61 -1.91
CA LEU A 126 11.17 11.73 -2.14
C LEU A 126 10.88 10.61 -3.14
N GLY A 127 9.60 10.28 -3.35
CA GLY A 127 9.16 9.30 -4.33
C GLY A 127 9.14 7.85 -3.81
N ALA A 128 9.15 6.91 -4.76
CA ALA A 128 9.14 5.47 -4.51
C ALA A 128 10.42 4.98 -3.82
N SER A 129 10.29 3.91 -3.04
CA SER A 129 11.40 3.13 -2.49
C SER A 129 12.52 3.99 -1.86
N THR A 130 12.15 4.90 -0.96
CA THR A 130 13.13 5.80 -0.31
C THR A 130 13.96 5.01 0.70
N PRO A 131 15.30 4.89 0.52
CA PRO A 131 16.14 4.17 1.46
C PRO A 131 16.14 4.84 2.83
N THR A 132 16.01 4.04 3.88
CA THR A 132 16.03 4.55 5.25
C THR A 132 17.45 4.83 5.76
N ALA A 133 18.45 4.26 5.09
CA ALA A 133 19.86 4.51 5.38
C ALA A 133 20.18 6.01 5.26
N ARG A 134 20.62 6.62 6.38
CA ARG A 134 20.92 8.07 6.52
C ARG A 134 19.71 9.00 6.41
N LEU A 135 18.48 8.49 6.37
CA LEU A 135 17.28 9.31 6.31
C LEU A 135 17.19 10.27 7.51
N SER A 136 17.48 9.82 8.73
CA SER A 136 17.47 10.69 9.94
C SER A 136 18.48 11.84 9.87
N ARG A 137 19.60 11.68 9.15
CA ARG A 137 20.54 12.78 8.89
C ARG A 137 19.97 13.74 7.86
N TYR A 138 19.47 13.22 6.74
CA TYR A 138 18.83 14.02 5.71
C TYR A 138 17.70 14.89 6.29
N LEU A 139 16.83 14.30 7.11
CA LEU A 139 15.72 14.99 7.74
C LEU A 139 16.18 16.08 8.72
N ARG A 140 17.25 15.85 9.50
CA ARG A 140 17.82 16.90 10.37
C ARG A 140 18.44 18.05 9.59
N ASP A 141 19.10 17.75 8.47
CA ASP A 141 19.72 18.76 7.62
C ASP A 141 18.66 19.60 6.88
N LEU A 142 17.55 18.95 6.48
CA LEU A 142 16.43 19.59 5.78
C LEU A 142 15.48 20.36 6.73
N GLY A 143 15.25 19.82 7.93
CA GLY A 143 14.40 20.41 8.97
C GLY A 143 12.90 20.51 8.64
N PRO A 144 12.23 19.46 8.11
CA PRO A 144 10.79 19.52 7.88
C PRO A 144 10.01 19.47 9.19
N ASP A 145 8.81 20.06 9.19
CA ASP A 145 7.91 20.02 10.34
C ASP A 145 7.26 18.64 10.51
N VAL A 146 7.00 17.94 9.40
CA VAL A 146 6.32 16.64 9.39
C VAL A 146 6.92 15.74 8.30
N THR A 147 6.94 14.44 8.55
CA THR A 147 7.12 13.43 7.51
C THR A 147 5.84 12.63 7.29
N ALA A 148 5.57 12.23 6.05
CA ALA A 148 4.46 11.36 5.69
C ALA A 148 4.97 10.13 4.93
N VAL A 149 4.65 8.94 5.43
CA VAL A 149 5.02 7.67 4.81
C VAL A 149 3.80 7.00 4.19
N SER A 150 3.90 6.69 2.90
CA SER A 150 2.91 5.92 2.15
C SER A 150 3.32 4.47 2.02
N CYS A 151 2.42 3.54 2.32
CA CYS A 151 2.62 2.11 2.11
C CYS A 151 1.33 1.45 1.59
N SER A 152 1.43 0.77 0.45
CA SER A 152 0.30 0.18 -0.29
C SER A 152 0.24 -1.34 -0.14
N VAL A 153 1.38 -2.01 0.06
CA VAL A 153 1.46 -3.47 0.22
C VAL A 153 2.10 -3.90 1.54
N ALA A 154 1.70 -5.06 2.06
CA ALA A 154 2.18 -5.59 3.34
C ALA A 154 3.71 -5.69 3.45
N ALA A 155 4.38 -5.96 2.32
CA ALA A 155 5.83 -6.05 2.22
C ALA A 155 6.55 -4.78 2.69
N GLY A 156 5.91 -3.61 2.57
CA GLY A 156 6.46 -2.32 2.97
C GLY A 156 6.24 -1.95 4.44
N LEU A 157 5.49 -2.73 5.23
CA LEU A 157 5.26 -2.42 6.65
C LEU A 157 6.57 -2.46 7.48
N PRO A 158 7.46 -3.46 7.32
CA PRO A 158 8.77 -3.46 7.99
C PRO A 158 9.64 -2.25 7.66
N THR A 159 9.67 -1.81 6.41
CA THR A 159 10.47 -0.65 6.00
C THR A 159 9.80 0.67 6.36
N SER A 160 8.47 0.69 6.46
CA SER A 160 7.71 1.82 7.03
C SER A 160 8.06 2.02 8.50
N ARG A 161 8.24 0.95 9.27
CA ARG A 161 8.75 1.04 10.65
C ARG A 161 10.13 1.70 10.70
N ALA A 162 11.05 1.29 9.84
CA ALA A 162 12.39 1.89 9.77
C ALA A 162 12.33 3.38 9.36
N PHE A 163 11.41 3.77 8.47
CA PHE A 163 11.16 5.17 8.13
C PHE A 163 10.65 5.95 9.36
N ILE A 164 9.67 5.41 10.09
CA ILE A 164 9.12 6.02 11.30
C ILE A 164 10.19 6.21 12.38
N GLU A 165 11.04 5.21 12.62
CA GLU A 165 12.16 5.31 13.56
C GLU A 165 13.18 6.38 13.12
N ALA A 166 13.52 6.44 11.84
CA ALA A 166 14.43 7.45 11.30
C ALA A 166 13.89 8.88 11.44
N SER A 167 12.58 9.09 11.25
CA SER A 167 11.94 10.40 11.43
C SER A 167 11.80 10.79 12.91
N THR A 168 11.30 9.88 13.75
CA THR A 168 11.07 10.18 15.18
C THR A 168 12.37 10.32 15.96
N SER A 169 13.45 9.61 15.59
CA SER A 169 14.80 9.83 16.15
C SER A 169 15.40 11.20 15.78
N ALA A 170 14.92 11.81 14.69
CA ALA A 170 15.20 13.21 14.35
C ALA A 170 14.26 14.20 15.07
N GLY A 171 13.33 13.72 15.90
CA GLY A 171 12.34 14.51 16.61
C GLY A 171 11.13 14.92 15.76
N ILE A 172 10.99 14.39 14.54
CA ILE A 172 10.00 14.84 13.57
C ILE A 172 8.77 13.92 13.62
N PRO A 173 7.54 14.47 13.75
CA PRO A 173 6.32 13.68 13.73
C PRO A 173 6.10 12.98 12.38
N VAL A 174 5.43 11.83 12.42
CA VAL A 174 5.18 10.98 11.25
C VAL A 174 3.70 10.74 11.07
N LEU A 175 3.17 11.12 9.91
CA LEU A 175 1.87 10.66 9.42
C LEU A 175 2.08 9.38 8.61
N ALA A 176 1.34 8.31 8.93
CA ALA A 176 1.33 7.10 8.12
C ALA A 176 0.03 6.97 7.33
N GLY A 177 0.08 6.40 6.12
CA GLY A 177 -1.10 6.17 5.32
C GLY A 177 -0.85 5.22 4.16
N GLY A 178 -1.92 4.91 3.43
CA GLY A 178 -1.92 3.92 2.36
C GLY A 178 -2.52 2.58 2.78
N ALA A 179 -2.89 1.77 1.79
CA ALA A 179 -3.74 0.60 1.98
C ALA A 179 -3.14 -0.46 2.92
N ALA A 180 -1.81 -0.57 3.02
CA ALA A 180 -1.17 -1.54 3.92
C ALA A 180 -1.44 -1.25 5.40
N PHE A 181 -1.69 0.03 5.77
CA PHE A 181 -2.03 0.40 7.13
C PHE A 181 -3.47 0.04 7.54
N GLY A 182 -4.31 -0.39 6.60
CA GLY A 182 -5.67 -0.84 6.87
C GLY A 182 -6.69 0.30 6.92
N THR A 183 -7.80 0.08 7.60
CA THR A 183 -8.96 1.00 7.67
C THR A 183 -9.03 1.79 8.98
N ASP A 184 -8.06 1.60 9.88
CA ASP A 184 -7.91 2.31 11.15
C ASP A 184 -6.42 2.54 11.47
N ASP A 185 -6.15 3.20 12.59
CA ASP A 185 -4.79 3.60 13.01
C ASP A 185 -3.95 2.47 13.60
N ARG A 186 -4.53 1.29 13.85
CA ARG A 186 -3.90 0.22 14.66
C ARG A 186 -2.50 -0.14 14.18
N ARG A 187 -2.32 -0.34 12.86
CA ARG A 187 -1.02 -0.71 12.28
C ARG A 187 -0.04 0.46 12.37
N ALA A 188 -0.48 1.67 12.08
CA ALA A 188 0.36 2.86 12.15
C ALA A 188 0.86 3.12 13.58
N THR A 189 -0.03 3.05 14.56
CA THR A 189 0.28 3.18 15.98
C THR A 189 1.23 2.09 16.46
N ALA A 190 1.01 0.83 16.05
CA ALA A 190 1.89 -0.28 16.39
C ALA A 190 3.32 -0.08 15.84
N LEU A 191 3.44 0.51 14.65
CA LEU A 191 4.75 0.86 14.09
C LEU A 191 5.35 2.14 14.69
N GLY A 192 4.63 2.86 15.56
CA GLY A 192 5.10 4.05 16.25
C GLY A 192 4.91 5.36 15.47
N ALA A 193 4.03 5.38 14.47
CA ALA A 193 3.66 6.62 13.78
C ALA A 193 2.98 7.59 14.76
N THR A 194 3.14 8.90 14.52
CA THR A 194 2.50 9.93 15.33
C THR A 194 1.00 10.01 15.06
N ALA A 195 0.58 9.78 13.81
CA ALA A 195 -0.81 9.69 13.42
C ALA A 195 -1.00 8.83 12.16
N TRP A 196 -2.25 8.57 11.83
CA TRP A 196 -2.68 7.86 10.62
C TRP A 196 -3.73 8.67 9.87
N ALA A 197 -3.72 8.55 8.54
CA ALA A 197 -4.77 9.08 7.67
C ALA A 197 -5.28 8.03 6.69
N ALA A 198 -6.60 7.97 6.53
CA ALA A 198 -7.28 7.05 5.63
C ALA A 198 -7.14 7.47 4.16
N ASP A 199 -7.06 8.77 3.92
CA ASP A 199 -7.08 9.38 2.60
C ASP A 199 -6.34 10.74 2.59
N VAL A 200 -6.23 11.36 1.42
CA VAL A 200 -5.53 12.64 1.27
C VAL A 200 -6.21 13.79 2.02
N ARG A 201 -7.53 13.78 2.19
CA ARG A 201 -8.26 14.87 2.87
C ARG A 201 -7.97 14.83 4.36
N SER A 202 -8.13 13.66 4.97
CA SER A 202 -7.73 13.40 6.36
C SER A 202 -6.23 13.60 6.58
N ALA A 203 -5.37 13.29 5.60
CA ALA A 203 -3.93 13.55 5.70
C ALA A 203 -3.62 15.05 5.84
N VAL A 204 -4.18 15.89 4.98
CA VAL A 204 -4.01 17.35 5.05
C VAL A 204 -4.47 17.90 6.40
N GLU A 205 -5.66 17.48 6.86
CA GLU A 205 -6.23 17.91 8.13
C GLU A 205 -5.36 17.48 9.31
N THR A 206 -4.91 16.23 9.30
CA THR A 206 -4.11 15.65 10.38
C THR A 206 -2.75 16.32 10.50
N VAL A 207 -2.03 16.51 9.39
CA VAL A 207 -0.70 17.18 9.37
C VAL A 207 -0.75 18.54 10.07
N ALA A 208 -1.82 19.32 9.88
CA ALA A 208 -1.97 20.64 10.49
C ALA A 208 -2.13 20.62 12.01
N SER A 209 -2.44 19.46 12.61
CA SER A 209 -2.69 19.27 14.04
C SER A 209 -1.57 18.54 14.79
N LEU A 210 -0.53 18.08 14.08
CA LEU A 210 0.55 17.31 14.68
C LEU A 210 1.43 18.15 15.61
N PRO A 211 2.00 17.54 16.67
CA PRO A 211 2.97 18.21 17.51
C PRO A 211 4.24 18.55 16.72
N MET A 212 4.86 19.69 17.02
CA MET A 212 6.08 20.14 16.35
C MET A 212 7.28 19.21 16.58
N VAL A 213 7.35 18.56 17.74
CA VAL A 213 8.43 17.64 18.12
C VAL A 213 7.84 16.42 18.81
N VAL A 214 8.39 15.25 18.50
CA VAL A 214 8.02 13.98 19.13
C VAL A 214 9.23 13.28 19.75
N HIS A 215 8.97 12.34 20.64
CA HIS A 215 9.98 11.40 21.09
C HIS A 215 10.22 10.31 20.06
N GLU A 216 11.39 9.69 20.12
CA GLU A 216 11.71 8.50 19.33
C GLU A 216 10.67 7.40 19.56
N ALA A 217 10.29 6.70 18.49
CA ALA A 217 9.37 5.58 18.57
C ALA A 217 9.90 4.51 19.54
N ALA A 218 9.03 4.02 20.43
CA ALA A 218 9.40 2.97 21.37
C ALA A 218 9.89 1.72 20.60
N PRO A 219 10.95 1.04 21.07
CA PRO A 219 11.46 -0.16 20.41
C PRO A 219 10.40 -1.26 20.41
N LEU A 220 10.40 -2.09 19.36
CA LEU A 220 9.56 -3.28 19.31
C LEU A 220 9.97 -4.27 20.42
N PRO A 221 9.04 -5.09 20.94
CA PRO A 221 9.38 -6.19 21.86
C PRO A 221 10.47 -7.10 21.28
N ALA A 222 11.43 -7.48 22.12
CA ALA A 222 12.61 -8.24 21.69
C ALA A 222 12.26 -9.56 20.99
N GLU A 223 11.25 -10.28 21.48
CA GLU A 223 10.73 -11.50 20.85
C GLU A 223 10.21 -11.28 19.43
N ILE A 224 9.49 -10.19 19.17
CA ILE A 224 9.00 -9.81 17.84
C ILE A 224 10.19 -9.48 16.93
N THR A 225 11.16 -8.70 17.42
CA THR A 225 12.34 -8.33 16.63
C THR A 225 13.19 -9.56 16.26
N LEU A 226 13.43 -10.46 17.21
CA LEU A 226 14.20 -11.68 16.98
C LEU A 226 13.52 -12.59 15.93
N GLU A 227 12.21 -12.81 16.08
CA GLU A 227 11.48 -13.66 15.14
C GLU A 227 11.33 -13.02 13.76
N GLN A 228 11.15 -11.70 13.68
CA GLN A 228 11.14 -10.96 12.41
C GLN A 228 12.48 -11.10 11.68
N VAL A 229 13.62 -11.01 12.38
CA VAL A 229 14.96 -11.20 11.80
C VAL A 229 15.12 -12.63 11.29
N ALA A 230 14.67 -13.63 12.06
CA ALA A 230 14.70 -15.03 11.67
C ALA A 230 13.85 -15.29 10.41
N LEU A 231 12.61 -14.79 10.38
CA LEU A 231 11.74 -14.89 9.20
C LEU A 231 12.38 -14.24 7.97
N ARG A 232 12.93 -13.02 8.12
CA ARG A 232 13.60 -12.33 7.01
C ARG A 232 14.79 -13.13 6.46
N HIS A 233 15.54 -13.82 7.32
CA HIS A 233 16.64 -14.68 6.89
C HIS A 233 16.15 -15.93 6.16
N ALA A 234 15.04 -16.53 6.62
CA ALA A 234 14.45 -17.72 6.02
C ALA A 234 13.58 -17.43 4.78
N GLY A 235 13.16 -16.18 4.57
CA GLY A 235 12.05 -15.80 3.70
C GLY A 235 12.08 -16.40 2.30
N HIS A 236 13.20 -16.31 1.59
CA HIS A 236 13.29 -16.86 0.23
C HIS A 236 13.12 -18.40 0.21
N ALA A 237 13.85 -19.11 1.07
CA ALA A 237 13.75 -20.57 1.17
C ALA A 237 12.37 -21.03 1.68
N LEU A 238 11.76 -20.25 2.58
CA LEU A 238 10.41 -20.50 3.09
C LEU A 238 9.38 -20.35 1.96
N VAL A 239 9.42 -19.26 1.20
CA VAL A 239 8.51 -19.03 0.06
C VAL A 239 8.64 -20.15 -0.96
N ASP A 240 9.87 -20.53 -1.34
CA ASP A 240 10.12 -21.64 -2.27
C ASP A 240 9.54 -22.97 -1.76
N ALA A 241 9.76 -23.28 -0.47
CA ALA A 241 9.25 -24.49 0.16
C ALA A 241 7.71 -24.52 0.20
N VAL A 242 7.07 -23.39 0.53
CA VAL A 242 5.61 -23.27 0.54
C VAL A 242 5.05 -23.43 -0.87
N ALA A 243 5.62 -22.76 -1.86
CA ALA A 243 5.18 -22.84 -3.26
C ALA A 243 5.28 -24.27 -3.80
N PHE A 244 6.43 -24.92 -3.61
CA PHE A 244 6.66 -26.31 -3.99
C PHE A 244 5.67 -27.26 -3.31
N ARG A 245 5.46 -27.11 -1.99
CA ARG A 245 4.54 -27.97 -1.23
C ARG A 245 3.09 -27.75 -1.63
N TRP A 246 2.68 -26.51 -1.89
CA TRP A 246 1.33 -26.17 -2.31
C TRP A 246 1.00 -26.78 -3.67
N GLN A 247 1.91 -26.63 -4.64
CA GLN A 247 1.79 -27.23 -5.97
C GLN A 247 1.64 -28.76 -5.91
N ASN A 248 2.46 -29.43 -5.09
CA ASN A 248 2.40 -30.89 -4.95
C ASN A 248 1.17 -31.39 -4.16
N ARG A 249 0.54 -30.53 -3.34
CA ARG A 249 -0.61 -30.92 -2.51
C ARG A 249 -1.94 -30.82 -3.25
N HIS A 250 -2.10 -29.81 -4.10
CA HIS A 250 -3.39 -29.53 -4.72
C HIS A 250 -3.44 -30.06 -6.16
N GLU A 251 -4.17 -31.17 -6.37
CA GLU A 251 -4.27 -31.84 -7.68
C GLU A 251 -4.63 -30.90 -8.84
N ALA A 252 -5.47 -29.88 -8.59
CA ALA A 252 -5.88 -28.95 -9.64
C ALA A 252 -4.79 -27.94 -10.07
N LEU A 253 -3.71 -27.78 -9.29
CA LEU A 253 -2.56 -26.98 -9.70
C LEU A 253 -1.68 -27.75 -10.70
N GLY A 254 -1.67 -29.09 -10.63
CA GLY A 254 -0.91 -29.95 -11.53
C GLY A 254 0.60 -29.61 -11.59
N PRO A 255 1.34 -30.28 -12.50
CA PRO A 255 2.63 -29.76 -12.94
C PRO A 255 2.40 -28.45 -13.69
N VAL A 256 3.06 -27.38 -13.25
CA VAL A 256 2.97 -26.07 -13.91
C VAL A 256 3.55 -26.22 -15.31
N ALA A 257 2.72 -25.96 -16.32
CA ALA A 257 3.09 -26.14 -17.72
C ALA A 257 3.64 -24.85 -18.35
N ASP A 258 3.42 -23.70 -17.71
CA ASP A 258 3.72 -22.35 -18.21
C ASP A 258 4.47 -21.51 -17.14
N GLU A 259 5.44 -20.70 -17.57
CA GLU A 259 6.23 -19.84 -16.69
C GLU A 259 5.35 -18.79 -15.98
N ASP A 260 4.37 -18.22 -16.69
CA ASP A 260 3.44 -17.22 -16.15
C ASP A 260 2.60 -17.77 -14.97
N GLU A 261 2.26 -19.06 -14.99
CA GLU A 261 1.51 -19.72 -13.92
C GLU A 261 2.42 -20.00 -12.70
N ALA A 262 3.69 -20.34 -12.93
CA ALA A 262 4.66 -20.53 -11.85
C ALA A 262 4.91 -19.22 -11.11
N ASP A 263 5.12 -18.13 -11.86
CA ASP A 263 5.38 -16.80 -11.31
C ASP A 263 4.20 -16.32 -10.46
N LEU A 264 2.97 -16.48 -10.96
CA LEU A 264 1.77 -16.14 -10.20
C LEU A 264 1.68 -16.90 -8.87
N LEU A 265 1.93 -18.22 -8.87
CA LEU A 265 1.86 -19.02 -7.65
C LEU A 265 2.92 -18.56 -6.65
N HIS A 266 4.13 -18.28 -7.14
CA HIS A 266 5.22 -17.77 -6.32
C HIS A 266 4.88 -16.39 -5.73
N GLU A 267 4.43 -15.44 -6.55
CA GLU A 267 3.97 -14.11 -6.11
C GLU A 267 2.84 -14.20 -5.07
N THR A 268 1.91 -15.14 -5.26
CA THR A 268 0.82 -15.38 -4.30
C THR A 268 1.37 -15.82 -2.94
N VAL A 269 2.34 -16.74 -2.93
CA VAL A 269 3.01 -17.20 -1.70
C VAL A 269 3.84 -16.08 -1.06
N GLU A 270 4.53 -15.28 -1.86
CA GLU A 270 5.31 -14.13 -1.40
C GLU A 270 4.41 -13.10 -0.70
N GLN A 271 3.24 -12.78 -1.26
CA GLN A 271 2.28 -11.88 -0.62
C GLN A 271 1.76 -12.43 0.72
N VAL A 272 1.50 -13.74 0.80
CA VAL A 272 1.11 -14.41 2.04
C VAL A 272 2.23 -14.33 3.09
N TYR A 273 3.48 -14.57 2.70
CA TYR A 273 4.64 -14.42 3.57
C TYR A 273 4.75 -12.98 4.09
N HIS A 274 4.62 -11.98 3.23
CA HIS A 274 4.66 -10.57 3.63
C HIS A 274 3.51 -10.18 4.57
N ALA A 275 2.32 -10.77 4.40
CA ALA A 275 1.21 -10.59 5.33
C ALA A 275 1.52 -11.14 6.72
N VAL A 276 2.21 -12.29 6.82
CA VAL A 276 2.66 -12.85 8.10
C VAL A 276 3.68 -11.92 8.76
N VAL A 277 4.70 -11.46 8.01
CA VAL A 277 5.72 -10.55 8.53
C VAL A 277 5.10 -9.22 8.97
N GLY A 278 4.21 -8.66 8.17
CA GLY A 278 3.49 -7.42 8.49
C GLY A 278 2.59 -7.56 9.72
N ALA A 279 1.88 -8.68 9.85
CA ALA A 279 1.04 -8.97 11.00
C ALA A 279 1.89 -9.07 12.27
N LEU A 280 3.03 -9.77 12.21
CA LEU A 280 3.94 -9.95 13.34
C LEU A 280 4.38 -8.61 13.95
N ILE A 281 4.85 -7.67 13.12
CA ILE A 281 5.37 -6.39 13.60
C ILE A 281 4.28 -5.40 14.02
N THR A 282 3.08 -5.52 13.45
CA THR A 282 1.95 -4.62 13.78
C THR A 282 1.06 -5.17 14.89
N GLY A 283 1.20 -6.46 15.24
CA GLY A 283 0.25 -7.13 16.13
C GLY A 283 -1.14 -7.27 15.50
N ASP A 284 -1.32 -7.04 14.19
CA ASP A 284 -2.62 -7.02 13.52
C ASP A 284 -2.80 -8.21 12.57
N GLY A 285 -3.35 -9.30 13.11
CA GLY A 285 -3.66 -10.50 12.33
C GLY A 285 -4.77 -10.34 11.28
N ARG A 286 -5.49 -9.20 11.25
CA ARG A 286 -6.43 -8.92 10.15
C ARG A 286 -5.73 -8.94 8.80
N LEU A 287 -4.44 -8.56 8.76
CA LEU A 287 -3.65 -8.59 7.53
C LEU A 287 -3.57 -10.01 6.93
N VAL A 288 -3.45 -11.04 7.77
CA VAL A 288 -3.47 -12.45 7.32
C VAL A 288 -4.84 -12.83 6.74
N ALA A 289 -5.93 -12.41 7.39
CA ALA A 289 -7.29 -12.69 6.92
C ALA A 289 -7.64 -11.94 5.63
N GLU A 290 -7.23 -10.67 5.53
CA GLU A 290 -7.36 -9.84 4.32
C GLU A 290 -6.62 -10.47 3.14
N THR A 291 -5.37 -10.90 3.36
CA THR A 291 -4.60 -11.59 2.33
C THR A 291 -5.22 -12.93 1.94
N ALA A 292 -5.78 -13.70 2.89
CA ALA A 292 -6.49 -14.94 2.55
C ALA A 292 -7.71 -14.70 1.64
N ALA A 293 -8.51 -13.67 1.93
CA ALA A 293 -9.64 -13.27 1.09
C ALA A 293 -9.17 -12.78 -0.29
N TRP A 294 -8.04 -12.06 -0.34
CA TRP A 294 -7.41 -11.69 -1.61
C TRP A 294 -6.98 -12.93 -2.42
N VAL A 295 -6.26 -13.88 -1.82
CA VAL A 295 -5.88 -15.14 -2.49
C VAL A 295 -7.10 -15.87 -3.04
N GLU A 296 -8.19 -15.96 -2.27
CA GLU A 296 -9.43 -16.57 -2.73
C GLU A 296 -9.97 -15.88 -4.00
N SER A 297 -9.93 -14.55 -4.06
CA SER A 297 -10.36 -13.80 -5.25
C SER A 297 -9.46 -14.06 -6.47
N VAL A 298 -8.13 -14.12 -6.28
CA VAL A 298 -7.15 -14.38 -7.34
C VAL A 298 -7.34 -15.76 -7.94
N LEU A 299 -7.57 -16.76 -7.08
CA LEU A 299 -7.78 -18.15 -7.46
C LEU A 299 -9.17 -18.36 -8.09
N ALA A 300 -10.22 -17.71 -7.59
CA ALA A 300 -11.57 -17.84 -8.12
C ALA A 300 -11.67 -17.38 -9.59
N VAL A 301 -10.99 -16.29 -9.97
CA VAL A 301 -10.93 -15.80 -11.36
C VAL A 301 -10.32 -16.85 -12.31
N ARG A 302 -9.48 -17.75 -11.78
CA ARG A 302 -8.81 -18.83 -12.52
C ARG A 302 -9.54 -20.16 -12.42
N GLY A 303 -10.77 -20.17 -11.88
CA GLY A 303 -11.57 -21.38 -11.72
C GLY A 303 -11.04 -22.35 -10.65
N MET A 304 -10.14 -21.89 -9.77
CA MET A 304 -9.57 -22.74 -8.72
C MET A 304 -10.56 -22.87 -7.54
N PRO A 305 -10.71 -24.08 -6.97
CA PRO A 305 -11.61 -24.31 -5.85
C PRO A 305 -11.06 -23.71 -4.56
N SER A 306 -11.94 -23.40 -3.59
CA SER A 306 -11.54 -22.90 -2.27
C SER A 306 -10.68 -23.87 -1.45
N SER A 307 -10.59 -25.15 -1.86
CA SER A 307 -9.61 -26.11 -1.32
C SER A 307 -8.17 -25.68 -1.58
N ALA A 308 -7.88 -24.97 -2.67
CA ALA A 308 -6.54 -24.49 -2.99
C ALA A 308 -6.04 -23.49 -1.92
N VAL A 309 -6.91 -22.56 -1.48
CA VAL A 309 -6.61 -21.62 -0.39
C VAL A 309 -6.33 -22.36 0.92
N ARG A 310 -7.10 -23.41 1.22
CA ARG A 310 -6.87 -24.24 2.42
C ARG A 310 -5.53 -24.98 2.33
N ASP A 311 -5.16 -25.47 1.16
CA ASP A 311 -3.89 -26.18 0.96
C ASP A 311 -2.68 -25.28 1.04
N LEU A 312 -2.78 -24.04 0.53
CA LEU A 312 -1.80 -22.99 0.78
C LEU A 312 -1.68 -22.72 2.28
N GLY A 313 -2.84 -22.61 2.94
CA GLY A 313 -2.99 -22.54 4.40
C GLY A 313 -2.13 -23.54 5.17
N ARG A 314 -2.30 -24.82 4.79
CA ARG A 314 -1.57 -25.96 5.35
C ARG A 314 -0.10 -25.98 4.94
N SER A 315 0.27 -25.44 3.79
CA SER A 315 1.66 -25.40 3.33
C SER A 315 2.45 -24.37 4.12
N MET A 316 1.92 -23.16 4.25
CA MET A 316 2.53 -22.10 5.05
C MET A 316 2.61 -22.49 6.54
N ALA A 317 1.55 -23.08 7.11
CA ALA A 317 1.57 -23.50 8.51
C ALA A 317 2.75 -24.43 8.85
N ALA A 318 3.11 -25.35 7.94
CA ALA A 318 4.21 -26.29 8.14
C ALA A 318 5.60 -25.63 8.12
N GLU A 319 5.77 -24.53 7.38
CA GLU A 319 7.03 -23.78 7.35
C GLU A 319 7.13 -22.74 8.47
N LEU A 320 6.03 -22.49 9.19
CA LEU A 320 6.00 -21.56 10.34
C LEU A 320 6.29 -22.24 11.70
N ASP A 321 6.50 -23.55 11.76
CA ASP A 321 6.65 -24.31 13.02
C ASP A 321 7.81 -23.78 13.91
N ASP A 322 8.89 -23.29 13.30
CA ASP A 322 10.05 -22.70 14.00
C ASP A 322 9.85 -21.22 14.40
N PHE A 323 8.69 -20.64 14.10
CA PHE A 323 8.35 -19.23 14.30
C PHE A 323 7.09 -19.09 15.17
N PRO A 324 7.20 -19.22 16.50
CA PRO A 324 6.05 -19.41 17.38
C PRO A 324 5.05 -18.23 17.36
N LEU A 325 5.50 -16.98 17.24
CA LEU A 325 4.60 -15.82 17.19
C LEU A 325 3.85 -15.77 15.86
N ALA A 326 4.55 -15.97 14.75
CA ALA A 326 4.00 -16.02 13.40
C ALA A 326 3.04 -17.20 13.24
N ALA A 327 3.41 -18.39 13.72
CA ALA A 327 2.54 -19.56 13.76
C ALA A 327 1.26 -19.30 14.58
N SER A 328 1.39 -18.66 15.74
CA SER A 328 0.24 -18.30 16.58
C SER A 328 -0.70 -17.30 15.87
N MET A 329 -0.14 -16.31 15.17
CA MET A 329 -0.94 -15.39 14.34
C MET A 329 -1.62 -16.12 13.18
N TRP A 330 -0.87 -16.95 12.47
CA TRP A 330 -1.36 -17.72 11.34
C TRP A 330 -2.56 -18.60 11.74
N GLN A 331 -2.43 -19.38 12.81
CA GLN A 331 -3.47 -20.28 13.30
C GLN A 331 -4.76 -19.55 13.70
N ARG A 332 -4.65 -18.33 14.25
CA ARG A 332 -5.80 -17.53 14.66
C ARG A 332 -6.53 -16.84 13.51
N HIS A 333 -5.81 -16.50 12.44
CA HIS A 333 -6.32 -15.56 11.44
C HIS A 333 -6.41 -16.13 10.01
N TRP A 334 -5.66 -17.18 9.67
CA TRP A 334 -5.87 -17.87 8.40
C TRP A 334 -7.13 -18.75 8.48
N PRO A 335 -8.03 -18.72 7.47
CA PRO A 335 -9.28 -19.45 7.52
C PRO A 335 -9.06 -20.97 7.60
N SER A 336 -9.40 -21.56 8.74
CA SER A 336 -9.37 -22.99 9.01
C SER A 336 -10.72 -23.64 8.64
N ALA A 337 -11.04 -23.63 7.34
CA ALA A 337 -12.23 -24.22 6.73
C ALA A 337 -13.59 -23.57 7.07
N GLY A 338 -14.27 -23.07 6.03
CA GLY A 338 -15.72 -22.85 6.01
C GLY A 338 -16.20 -21.50 6.52
N VAL A 339 -15.96 -20.41 5.78
CA VAL A 339 -16.88 -19.28 5.80
C VAL A 339 -17.91 -19.52 4.71
N GLY A 340 -19.02 -20.17 5.10
CA GLY A 340 -20.23 -20.14 4.29
C GLY A 340 -20.75 -18.71 4.24
N SER A 341 -21.15 -18.27 3.04
CA SER A 341 -22.09 -17.18 2.75
C SER A 341 -21.94 -15.87 3.54
N CYS A 342 -21.54 -14.80 2.85
CA CYS A 342 -21.82 -13.41 3.27
C CYS A 342 -23.28 -13.26 3.72
N PRO A 343 -23.57 -12.55 4.83
CA PRO A 343 -24.85 -11.88 4.96
C PRO A 343 -24.87 -10.70 3.98
N SER A 344 -25.99 -10.62 3.27
CA SER A 344 -26.43 -9.62 2.28
C SER A 344 -26.11 -8.16 2.58
#